data_AF-A0AAD7J2Y6-F1
#
_entry.id   AF-A0AAD7J2Y6-F1
#
_cell.length_a   1.000
_cell.length_b   1.000
_cell.length_c   1.000
_cell.angle_alpha   90.00
_cell.angle_beta   90.00
_cell.angle_gamma   90.00
#
_symmetry.space_group_name_H-M   'P 1'
#
loop_
_entity.id
_entity.type
_entity.pdbx_description
1 polymer ?
#
loop_
_entity_poly.entity_id
_entity_poly.type
_entity_poly.pdbx_seq_one_letter_code
_entity_poly.pdbx_strand_id
1 'polypeptide(L)'
;MPTADLRRRLVELNTEIVEQKRVLAALQSDKAAVEDELNATATFPILTLPVEITTEIFIWCLPTIEELREHHRARRDGEYSVSLQVPLSLASCCRLWRTIALAAPSLWTTFPFSLEHNFDDLGAFDSFTTPKEDLGVFIDRWLARAGALRPLTFVLSIAPYSGDFYNEPNKSIGCVRDALRRYAHRVEHLGLAASVRDASFLLELASVDFPLLRRVVIEDDQKKPYYYIPDSVDNFLRRSPQFRELFLQDAAILSSHSIPLNQLTRFEGGIDDLDLFRMAPNLIEVNCSFRLGEGAMGGSAVTHLSLQSLTLSSPDPVEYKSISFVLGHLTLPALLSLHLPRPEGWINSIPPFLERSRPALRSLSVHFDHDPSHGDYPFDHEPYDYWNTCFSVVRATLENLDINSPTPASLASLLRLGSDDSDHDPLPHLKSLTLTNSPAVNYERLIEFLNRRSNSPALDKLQSFRLVYSPGTLLDGHRFSIDNNVEGRRTVAGHVRELERDGMEIQIESENEIFDFYD
;
A
#
# COMPACT_ATOMS: atom_id res chain seq x y z
N MET A 1 -74.97 9.49 34.20
CA MET A 1 -75.52 8.95 32.94
C MET A 1 -76.62 7.96 33.26
N PRO A 2 -77.78 8.03 32.59
CA PRO A 2 -78.80 6.98 32.62
C PRO A 2 -78.21 5.61 32.23
N THR A 3 -78.66 4.54 32.88
CA THR A 3 -78.22 3.15 32.61
C THR A 3 -78.47 2.70 31.17
N ALA A 4 -79.45 3.29 30.48
CA ALA A 4 -79.72 3.03 29.07
C ALA A 4 -78.60 3.55 28.14
N ASP A 5 -78.02 4.72 28.44
CA ASP A 5 -76.94 5.29 27.62
C ASP A 5 -75.66 4.46 27.72
N LEU A 6 -75.37 3.93 28.91
CA LEU A 6 -74.23 3.03 29.12
C LEU A 6 -74.38 1.72 28.32
N ARG A 7 -75.59 1.15 28.26
CA ARG A 7 -75.86 -0.05 27.47
C ARG A 7 -75.73 0.20 25.97
N ARG A 8 -76.24 1.33 25.47
CA ARG A 8 -76.03 1.73 24.07
C ARG A 8 -74.55 1.88 23.75
N ARG A 9 -73.80 2.58 24.61
CA ARG A 9 -72.36 2.77 24.42
C ARG A 9 -71.59 1.45 24.46
N LEU A 10 -71.98 0.52 25.32
CA LEU A 10 -71.39 -0.82 25.37
C LEU A 10 -71.62 -1.59 24.06
N VAL A 11 -72.83 -1.51 23.49
CA VAL A 11 -73.13 -2.14 22.20
C VAL A 11 -72.32 -1.51 21.07
N GLU A 12 -72.22 -0.18 21.02
CA GLU A 12 -71.36 0.52 20.06
C GLU A 12 -69.90 0.07 20.16
N LEU A 13 -69.35 0.02 21.38
CA LEU A 13 -67.97 -0.41 21.61
C LEU A 13 -67.75 -1.88 21.22
N ASN A 14 -68.70 -2.77 21.50
CA ASN A 14 -68.59 -4.17 21.10
C ASN A 14 -68.62 -4.34 19.58
N THR A 15 -69.45 -3.57 18.88
CA THR A 15 -69.47 -3.55 17.40
C THR A 15 -68.14 -3.07 16.83
N GLU A 16 -67.59 -1.98 17.39
CA GLU A 16 -66.29 -1.45 17.01
C GLU A 16 -65.16 -2.48 17.25
N ILE A 17 -65.18 -3.18 18.40
CA ILE A 17 -64.21 -4.24 18.70
C ILE A 17 -64.27 -5.37 17.67
N VAL A 18 -65.47 -5.77 17.23
CA VAL A 18 -65.64 -6.82 16.22
C VAL A 18 -65.09 -6.36 14.87
N GLU A 19 -65.36 -5.11 14.48
CA GLU A 19 -64.84 -4.56 13.21
C GLU A 19 -63.32 -4.42 13.24
N GLN A 20 -62.75 -3.91 14.34
CA GLN A 20 -61.29 -3.84 14.50
C GLN A 20 -60.62 -5.22 14.47
N LYS A 21 -61.25 -6.24 15.05
CA LYS A 21 -60.77 -7.63 14.94
C LYS A 21 -60.81 -8.15 13.51
N ARG A 22 -61.83 -7.81 12.74
CA ARG A 22 -61.94 -8.18 11.32
C ARG A 22 -60.84 -7.53 10.49
N VAL A 23 -60.61 -6.23 10.69
CA VAL A 23 -59.53 -5.49 10.03
C VAL A 23 -58.16 -6.05 10.41
N LEU A 24 -57.93 -6.36 11.69
CA LEU A 24 -56.68 -6.96 12.14
C LEU A 24 -56.43 -8.32 11.50
N ALA A 25 -57.46 -9.17 11.40
CA ALA A 25 -57.35 -10.47 10.75
C ALA A 25 -57.03 -10.36 9.24
N ALA A 26 -57.64 -9.39 8.55
CA ALA A 26 -57.33 -9.10 7.15
C ALA A 26 -55.87 -8.64 6.97
N LEU A 27 -55.41 -7.68 7.77
CA LEU A 27 -54.02 -7.21 7.73
C LEU A 27 -53.01 -8.30 8.08
N GLN A 28 -53.35 -9.23 8.99
CA GLN A 28 -52.51 -10.39 9.30
C GLN A 28 -52.41 -11.35 8.12
N SER A 29 -53.52 -11.58 7.40
CA SER A 29 -53.53 -12.41 6.18
C SER A 29 -52.72 -11.76 5.06
N ASP A 30 -52.89 -10.45 4.82
CA ASP A 30 -52.15 -9.72 3.79
C ASP A 30 -50.66 -9.70 4.11
N LYS A 31 -50.29 -9.50 5.38
CA LYS A 31 -48.90 -9.59 5.85
C LYS A 31 -48.30 -10.96 5.52
N ALA A 32 -49.01 -12.05 5.83
CA ALA A 32 -48.52 -13.40 5.55
C ALA A 32 -48.33 -13.63 4.04
N ALA A 33 -49.27 -13.16 3.20
CA ALA A 33 -49.16 -13.26 1.75
C ALA A 33 -47.94 -12.49 1.19
N VAL A 34 -47.67 -11.28 1.71
CA VAL A 34 -46.48 -10.49 1.32
C VAL A 34 -45.19 -11.15 1.82
N GLU A 35 -45.18 -11.74 3.02
CA GLU A 35 -44.03 -12.50 3.53
C GLU A 35 -43.75 -13.72 2.64
N ASP A 36 -44.78 -14.43 2.18
CA ASP A 36 -44.64 -15.56 1.26
C ASP A 36 -44.12 -15.14 -0.13
N GLU A 37 -44.66 -14.05 -0.70
CA GLU A 37 -44.19 -13.49 -1.99
C GLU A 37 -42.75 -12.98 -1.90
N LEU A 38 -42.40 -12.32 -0.79
CA LEU A 38 -41.05 -11.86 -0.52
C LEU A 38 -40.09 -13.04 -0.40
N ASN A 39 -40.46 -14.09 0.33
CA ASN A 39 -39.62 -15.29 0.47
C ASN A 39 -39.45 -16.06 -0.85
N ALA A 40 -40.46 -16.02 -1.73
CA ALA A 40 -40.38 -16.63 -3.05
C ALA A 40 -39.51 -15.84 -4.03
N THR A 41 -39.51 -14.50 -3.93
CA THR A 41 -38.84 -13.61 -4.90
C THR A 41 -37.45 -13.19 -4.44
N ALA A 42 -37.31 -12.82 -3.17
CA ALA A 42 -36.05 -12.41 -2.57
C ALA A 42 -35.26 -13.65 -2.12
N THR A 43 -34.69 -14.36 -3.09
CA THR A 43 -33.58 -15.26 -2.77
C THR A 43 -32.39 -14.39 -2.37
N PHE A 44 -31.90 -14.56 -1.15
CA PHE A 44 -30.62 -14.00 -0.73
C PHE A 44 -29.58 -15.11 -0.91
N PRO A 45 -28.84 -15.17 -2.03
CA PRO A 45 -28.00 -16.33 -2.34
C PRO A 45 -26.98 -16.60 -1.22
N ILE A 46 -26.50 -15.55 -0.56
CA ILE A 46 -25.56 -15.65 0.55
C ILE A 46 -26.12 -16.35 1.81
N LEU A 47 -27.45 -16.37 1.98
CA LEU A 47 -28.09 -17.07 3.11
C LEU A 47 -28.30 -18.57 2.81
N THR A 48 -28.16 -18.99 1.55
CA THR A 48 -28.26 -20.41 1.16
C THR A 48 -26.90 -21.08 1.04
N LEU A 49 -25.81 -20.30 1.07
CA LEU A 49 -24.45 -20.83 1.08
C LEU A 49 -24.16 -21.62 2.37
N PRO A 50 -23.38 -22.70 2.29
CA PRO A 50 -22.83 -23.36 3.47
C PRO A 50 -22.04 -22.38 4.35
N VAL A 51 -22.06 -22.60 5.67
CA VAL A 51 -21.41 -21.72 6.64
C VAL A 51 -19.91 -21.58 6.38
N GLU A 52 -19.27 -22.62 5.86
CA GLU A 52 -17.86 -22.65 5.49
C GLU A 52 -17.57 -21.63 4.38
N ILE A 53 -18.39 -21.63 3.32
CA ILE A 53 -18.23 -20.70 2.18
C ILE A 53 -18.50 -19.27 2.62
N THR A 54 -19.54 -19.04 3.42
CA THR A 54 -19.84 -17.71 3.96
C THR A 54 -18.72 -17.20 4.87
N THR A 55 -18.11 -18.08 5.67
CA THR A 55 -16.95 -17.74 6.52
C THR A 55 -15.74 -17.37 5.68
N GLU A 56 -15.45 -18.14 4.61
CA GLU A 56 -14.37 -17.80 3.69
C GLU A 56 -14.61 -16.44 3.02
N ILE A 57 -15.83 -16.16 2.55
CA ILE A 57 -16.20 -14.83 2.00
C ILE A 57 -15.92 -13.73 3.03
N PHE A 58 -16.31 -13.94 4.29
CA PHE A 58 -16.05 -12.95 5.35
C PHE A 58 -14.55 -12.72 5.58
N ILE A 59 -13.73 -13.77 5.48
CA ILE A 59 -12.27 -13.66 5.61
C ILE A 59 -11.70 -12.87 4.43
N TRP A 60 -12.19 -13.08 3.22
CA TRP A 60 -11.80 -12.30 2.03
C TRP A 60 -12.23 -10.83 2.09
N CYS A 61 -13.20 -10.48 2.93
CA CYS A 61 -13.57 -9.09 3.19
C CYS A 61 -12.64 -8.38 4.20
N LEU A 62 -11.73 -9.10 4.86
CA LEU A 62 -10.80 -8.46 5.79
C LEU A 62 -9.76 -7.66 5.01
N PRO A 63 -9.45 -6.42 5.44
CA PRO A 63 -8.38 -5.66 4.81
C PRO A 63 -7.03 -6.33 5.09
N THR A 64 -6.16 -6.27 4.08
CA THR A 64 -4.74 -6.58 4.20
C THR A 64 -4.05 -5.59 5.15
N ILE A 65 -2.84 -5.93 5.63
CA ILE A 65 -2.07 -5.03 6.49
C ILE A 65 -1.70 -3.76 5.72
N GLU A 66 -1.39 -3.90 4.44
CA GLU A 66 -1.09 -2.83 3.51
C GLU A 66 -2.28 -1.89 3.33
N GLU A 67 -3.48 -2.42 3.07
CA GLU A 67 -4.72 -1.63 2.99
C GLU A 67 -5.00 -0.92 4.31
N LEU A 68 -4.80 -1.58 5.47
CA LEU A 68 -4.95 -0.93 6.77
C LEU A 68 -3.98 0.25 6.94
N ARG A 69 -2.73 0.12 6.49
CA ARG A 69 -1.73 1.20 6.55
C ARG A 69 -2.11 2.35 5.62
N GLU A 70 -2.43 2.06 4.37
CA GLU A 70 -2.90 3.05 3.41
C GLU A 70 -4.15 3.76 3.93
N HIS A 71 -5.03 3.02 4.60
CA HIS A 71 -6.20 3.56 5.24
C HIS A 71 -5.86 4.58 6.34
N HIS A 72 -4.87 4.27 7.18
CA HIS A 72 -4.37 5.19 8.20
C HIS A 72 -3.74 6.44 7.57
N ARG A 73 -3.05 6.30 6.44
CA ARG A 73 -2.48 7.42 5.68
C ARG A 73 -3.56 8.31 5.07
N ALA A 74 -4.53 7.75 4.35
CA ALA A 74 -5.63 8.51 3.74
C ALA A 74 -6.43 9.31 4.78
N ARG A 75 -6.64 8.72 5.97
CA ARG A 75 -7.32 9.40 7.08
C ARG A 75 -6.55 10.61 7.60
N ARG A 76 -5.21 10.59 7.55
CA ARG A 76 -4.34 11.75 7.88
C ARG A 76 -4.60 12.92 6.95
N ASP A 77 -4.88 12.63 5.67
CA ASP A 77 -5.13 13.63 4.63
C ASP A 77 -6.59 14.11 4.60
N GLY A 78 -7.41 13.65 5.55
CA GLY A 78 -8.81 14.05 5.69
C GLY A 78 -9.79 13.31 4.78
N GLU A 79 -9.35 12.22 4.15
CA GLU A 79 -10.21 11.39 3.31
C GLU A 79 -11.10 10.43 4.13
N TYR A 80 -12.24 10.06 3.54
CA TYR A 80 -13.28 9.29 4.21
C TYR A 80 -12.81 7.87 4.53
N SER A 81 -13.00 7.46 5.80
CA SER A 81 -12.42 6.24 6.34
C SER A 81 -13.31 5.00 6.10
N VAL A 82 -12.81 3.99 5.36
CA VAL A 82 -13.33 2.61 5.33
C VAL A 82 -13.39 2.06 6.75
N SER A 83 -14.52 1.41 7.09
CA SER A 83 -14.77 0.81 8.39
C SER A 83 -13.69 -0.23 8.73
N LEU A 84 -12.76 0.12 9.61
CA LEU A 84 -11.83 -0.80 10.29
C LEU A 84 -12.55 -1.91 11.09
N GLN A 85 -13.88 -1.87 11.16
CA GLN A 85 -14.71 -2.75 11.95
C GLN A 85 -15.41 -3.83 11.10
N VAL A 86 -14.79 -4.31 10.01
CA VAL A 86 -15.39 -5.33 9.13
C VAL A 86 -16.07 -6.47 9.90
N PRO A 87 -15.44 -7.13 10.92
CA PRO A 87 -16.11 -8.19 11.68
C PRO A 87 -17.38 -7.72 12.41
N LEU A 88 -17.39 -6.49 12.93
CA LEU A 88 -18.58 -5.92 13.59
C LEU A 88 -19.64 -5.51 12.57
N SER A 89 -19.24 -4.96 11.42
CA SER A 89 -20.14 -4.64 10.30
C SER A 89 -20.85 -5.92 9.84
N LEU A 90 -20.10 -7.00 9.57
CA LEU A 90 -20.64 -8.31 9.21
C LEU A 90 -21.58 -8.86 10.30
N ALA A 91 -21.18 -8.76 11.57
CA ALA A 91 -22.01 -9.22 12.70
C ALA A 91 -23.26 -8.34 12.96
N SER A 92 -23.34 -7.15 12.36
CA SER A 92 -24.50 -6.26 12.49
C SER A 92 -25.56 -6.46 11.40
N CYS A 93 -25.20 -7.07 10.26
CA CYS A 93 -26.10 -7.27 9.11
C CYS A 93 -27.37 -8.07 9.45
N CYS A 94 -27.24 -9.31 9.94
CA CYS A 94 -28.38 -10.16 10.31
C CYS A 94 -28.00 -11.17 11.40
N ARG A 95 -29.00 -11.90 11.94
CA ARG A 95 -28.76 -12.90 13.00
C ARG A 95 -27.85 -14.04 12.55
N LEU A 96 -28.04 -14.54 11.33
CA LEU A 96 -27.21 -15.62 10.79
C LEU A 96 -25.76 -15.17 10.65
N TRP A 97 -25.51 -14.03 10.02
CA TRP A 97 -24.16 -13.48 9.84
C TRP A 97 -23.47 -13.20 11.17
N ARG A 98 -24.21 -12.70 12.17
CA ARG A 98 -23.71 -12.56 13.53
C ARG A 98 -23.22 -13.88 14.12
N THR A 99 -24.03 -14.93 14.01
CA THR A 99 -23.65 -16.25 14.50
C THR A 99 -22.40 -16.77 13.80
N ILE A 100 -22.33 -16.64 12.47
CA ILE A 100 -21.18 -17.05 11.66
C ILE A 100 -19.94 -16.24 12.06
N ALA A 101 -20.03 -14.91 12.06
CA ALA A 101 -18.91 -14.01 12.35
C ALA A 101 -18.36 -14.22 13.77
N LEU A 102 -19.23 -14.37 14.76
CA LEU A 102 -18.81 -14.65 16.15
C LEU A 102 -18.21 -16.06 16.32
N ALA A 103 -18.60 -17.02 15.49
CA ALA A 103 -18.09 -18.39 15.51
C ALA A 103 -16.82 -18.60 14.66
N ALA A 104 -16.34 -17.57 13.96
CA ALA A 104 -15.19 -17.64 13.07
C ALA A 104 -13.97 -16.88 13.66
N PRO A 105 -13.08 -17.54 14.43
CA PRO A 105 -11.94 -16.89 15.09
C PRO A 105 -11.01 -16.13 14.14
N SER A 106 -10.86 -16.59 12.90
CA SER A 106 -10.01 -15.95 11.89
C SER A 106 -10.43 -14.52 11.56
N LEU A 107 -11.69 -14.15 11.78
CA LEU A 107 -12.16 -12.76 11.58
C LEU A 107 -11.66 -11.81 12.67
N TRP A 108 -11.21 -12.34 13.79
CA TRP A 108 -10.86 -11.56 14.99
C TRP A 108 -9.34 -11.53 15.23
N THR A 109 -8.53 -12.14 14.36
CA THR A 109 -7.07 -12.19 14.52
C THR A 109 -6.40 -10.84 14.27
N THR A 110 -7.04 -9.96 13.51
CA THR A 110 -6.59 -8.59 13.27
C THR A 110 -7.35 -7.65 14.19
N PHE A 111 -6.62 -6.87 14.98
CA PHE A 111 -7.16 -5.82 15.85
C PHE A 111 -6.71 -4.45 15.33
N PRO A 112 -7.47 -3.82 14.43
CA PRO A 112 -7.23 -2.45 14.02
C PRO A 112 -7.88 -1.51 15.03
N PHE A 113 -7.11 -0.56 15.57
CA PHE A 113 -7.60 0.40 16.54
C PHE A 113 -7.00 1.78 16.33
N SER A 114 -7.83 2.81 16.37
CA SER A 114 -7.39 4.20 16.27
C SER A 114 -7.75 4.95 17.56
N LEU A 115 -6.75 5.54 18.20
CA LEU A 115 -6.90 6.47 19.32
C LEU A 115 -6.92 7.90 18.74
N GLU A 116 -8.12 8.40 18.47
CA GLU A 116 -8.32 9.80 18.08
C GLU A 116 -8.56 10.70 19.28
N HIS A 117 -8.07 11.94 19.21
CA HIS A 117 -8.13 12.89 20.33
C HIS A 117 -9.44 13.66 20.47
N ASN A 118 -10.45 13.42 19.62
CA ASN A 118 -11.66 14.23 19.60
C ASN A 118 -12.86 13.54 20.26
N PHE A 119 -12.88 13.52 21.59
CA PHE A 119 -14.14 13.34 22.34
C PHE A 119 -14.64 14.62 23.01
N ASP A 120 -13.85 15.70 23.07
CA ASP A 120 -14.26 16.90 23.82
C ASP A 120 -14.77 18.07 22.94
N ASP A 121 -14.39 18.16 21.65
CA ASP A 121 -14.71 19.35 20.83
C ASP A 121 -15.83 19.18 19.78
N LEU A 122 -16.34 17.96 19.57
CA LEU A 122 -17.54 17.71 18.77
C LEU A 122 -18.75 17.49 19.70
N GLY A 123 -19.17 18.55 20.38
CA GLY A 123 -20.35 18.60 21.27
C GLY A 123 -21.71 18.31 20.59
N ALA A 124 -21.76 17.46 19.56
CA ALA A 124 -22.96 17.07 18.83
C ALA A 124 -23.03 15.55 18.52
N PHE A 125 -22.00 14.75 18.78
CA PHE A 125 -22.06 13.27 18.68
C PHE A 125 -21.93 12.59 20.06
N ASP A 126 -22.64 13.13 21.04
CA ASP A 126 -22.71 12.64 22.42
C ASP A 126 -23.54 11.33 22.58
N SER A 127 -23.91 10.66 21.48
CA SER A 127 -24.89 9.54 21.49
C SER A 127 -24.34 8.15 21.16
N PHE A 128 -23.07 8.04 20.78
CA PHE A 128 -22.30 6.80 20.92
C PHE A 128 -21.18 7.02 21.94
N THR A 129 -21.56 7.57 23.10
CA THR A 129 -20.93 7.17 24.35
C THR A 129 -21.06 5.65 24.44
N THR A 130 -20.12 4.91 23.84
CA THR A 130 -19.76 3.60 24.37
C THR A 130 -19.75 3.79 25.88
N PRO A 131 -20.47 2.96 26.66
CA PRO A 131 -20.35 3.03 28.11
C PRO A 131 -18.86 3.10 28.43
N LYS A 132 -18.49 3.70 29.56
CA LYS A 132 -17.11 3.61 30.10
C LYS A 132 -16.67 2.15 30.38
N GLU A 133 -17.13 1.17 29.62
CA GLU A 133 -16.41 -0.07 29.40
C GLU A 133 -14.97 0.30 29.11
N ASP A 134 -14.12 -0.15 30.03
CA ASP A 134 -12.70 -0.03 29.95
C ASP A 134 -12.24 -0.53 28.57
N LEU A 135 -11.51 0.29 27.81
CA LEU A 135 -10.94 -0.08 26.51
C LEU A 135 -10.21 -1.44 26.60
N GLY A 136 -9.59 -1.74 27.74
CA GLY A 136 -8.99 -3.04 27.99
C GLY A 136 -9.98 -4.20 27.88
N VAL A 137 -11.20 -4.05 28.37
CA VAL A 137 -12.27 -5.06 28.27
C VAL A 137 -12.71 -5.25 26.83
N PHE A 138 -12.79 -4.18 26.04
CA PHE A 138 -13.09 -4.28 24.61
C PHE A 138 -12.01 -5.07 23.87
N ILE A 139 -10.72 -4.72 24.08
CA ILE A 139 -9.59 -5.42 23.48
C ILE A 139 -9.59 -6.89 23.90
N ASP A 140 -9.79 -7.18 25.19
CA ASP A 140 -9.82 -8.55 25.71
C ASP A 140 -10.97 -9.36 25.08
N ARG A 141 -12.17 -8.79 24.95
CA ARG A 141 -13.30 -9.46 24.30
C ARG A 141 -13.05 -9.71 22.81
N TRP A 142 -12.41 -8.78 22.12
CA TRP A 142 -12.03 -8.96 20.71
C TRP A 142 -11.03 -10.10 20.57
N LEU A 143 -9.92 -10.05 21.31
CA LEU A 143 -8.82 -11.01 21.20
C LEU A 143 -9.18 -12.39 21.77
N ALA A 144 -10.14 -12.47 22.68
CA ALA A 144 -10.72 -13.74 23.13
C ALA A 144 -11.47 -14.45 22.00
N ARG A 145 -12.13 -13.72 21.08
CA ARG A 145 -12.83 -14.32 19.93
C ARG A 145 -11.88 -14.90 18.90
N ALA A 146 -10.66 -14.37 18.80
CA ALA A 146 -9.60 -14.94 17.97
C ALA A 146 -9.16 -16.35 18.41
N GLY A 147 -9.61 -16.83 19.58
CA GLY A 147 -9.22 -18.10 20.17
C GLY A 147 -7.82 -18.05 20.77
N ALA A 148 -7.37 -19.10 21.47
CA ALA A 148 -6.10 -19.08 22.19
C ALA A 148 -4.86 -19.39 21.33
N LEU A 149 -5.05 -20.08 20.20
CA LEU A 149 -3.95 -20.66 19.41
C LEU A 149 -3.59 -19.87 18.14
N ARG A 150 -4.40 -18.87 17.77
CA ARG A 150 -4.17 -18.11 16.54
C ARG A 150 -3.17 -16.98 16.77
N PRO A 151 -2.20 -16.79 15.86
CA PRO A 151 -1.40 -15.58 15.83
C PRO A 151 -2.27 -14.33 15.67
N LEU A 152 -1.78 -13.20 16.17
CA LEU A 152 -2.48 -11.93 16.19
C LEU A 152 -1.72 -10.88 15.37
N THR A 153 -2.50 -10.06 14.67
CA THR A 153 -2.06 -8.84 14.02
C THR A 153 -2.62 -7.66 14.80
N PHE A 154 -1.75 -6.84 15.38
CA PHE A 154 -2.14 -5.67 16.16
C PHE A 154 -1.77 -4.43 15.37
N VAL A 155 -2.76 -3.64 14.93
CA VAL A 155 -2.53 -2.40 14.20
C VAL A 155 -3.13 -1.26 15.01
N LEU A 156 -2.27 -0.39 15.51
CA LEU A 156 -2.65 0.73 16.37
C LEU A 156 -2.26 2.04 15.71
N SER A 157 -3.24 2.93 15.57
CA SER A 157 -3.02 4.32 15.19
C SER A 157 -3.26 5.20 16.42
N ILE A 158 -2.37 6.12 16.70
CA ILE A 158 -2.52 7.15 17.74
C ILE A 158 -2.33 8.47 17.03
N ALA A 159 -3.41 9.27 16.99
CA ALA A 159 -3.33 10.60 16.42
C ALA A 159 -2.23 11.43 17.14
N PRO A 160 -1.62 12.41 16.48
CA PRO A 160 -0.62 13.24 17.14
C PRO A 160 -1.33 14.19 18.09
N TYR A 161 -0.90 14.23 19.35
CA TYR A 161 -1.35 15.26 20.28
C TYR A 161 -0.94 16.66 19.77
N SER A 162 -1.93 17.50 19.47
CA SER A 162 -1.71 18.88 19.00
C SER A 162 -1.49 19.89 20.13
N GLY A 163 -1.52 19.47 21.40
CA GLY A 163 -1.48 20.36 22.57
C GLY A 163 -0.31 20.10 23.52
N ASP A 164 0.11 21.15 24.25
CA ASP A 164 1.19 21.15 25.25
C ASP A 164 0.92 20.31 26.52
N PHE A 165 -0.13 19.48 26.52
CA PHE A 165 -0.51 18.60 27.64
C PHE A 165 0.37 17.33 27.69
N TYR A 166 1.69 17.53 27.71
CA TYR A 166 2.70 16.48 27.63
C TYR A 166 2.91 15.66 28.91
N ASN A 167 2.11 15.88 29.97
CA ASN A 167 2.51 15.46 31.31
C ASN A 167 1.82 14.20 31.87
N GLU A 168 0.74 13.69 31.26
CA GLU A 168 0.14 12.44 31.72
C GLU A 168 -0.14 11.47 30.57
N PRO A 169 0.41 10.24 30.60
CA PRO A 169 0.11 9.22 29.60
C PRO A 169 -1.39 8.93 29.63
N ASN A 170 -2.04 9.08 28.48
CA ASN A 170 -3.46 8.82 28.33
C ASN A 170 -3.80 7.42 28.87
N LYS A 171 -4.77 7.34 29.79
CA LYS A 171 -5.25 6.10 30.40
C LYS A 171 -5.53 5.02 29.33
N SER A 172 -6.06 5.41 28.18
CA SER A 172 -6.35 4.53 27.05
C SER A 172 -5.09 3.86 26.48
N ILE A 173 -3.98 4.59 26.35
CA ILE A 173 -2.69 4.03 25.91
C ILE A 173 -2.19 3.01 26.94
N GLY A 174 -2.39 3.29 28.23
CA GLY A 174 -2.12 2.34 29.32
C GLY A 174 -2.89 1.01 29.15
N CYS A 175 -4.20 1.08 28.86
CA CYS A 175 -5.03 -0.10 28.61
C CYS A 175 -4.55 -0.90 27.38
N VAL A 176 -4.19 -0.22 26.28
CA VAL A 176 -3.65 -0.87 25.08
C VAL A 176 -2.32 -1.56 25.37
N ARG A 177 -1.41 -0.89 26.08
CA ARG A 177 -0.14 -1.47 26.51
C ARG A 177 -0.35 -2.73 27.35
N ASP A 178 -1.27 -2.68 28.32
CA ASP A 178 -1.54 -3.82 29.19
C ASP A 178 -2.16 -5.00 28.41
N ALA A 179 -3.01 -4.72 27.41
CA ALA A 179 -3.51 -5.76 26.52
C ALA A 179 -2.40 -6.35 25.65
N LEU A 180 -1.54 -5.51 25.04
CA LEU A 180 -0.36 -5.97 24.29
C LEU A 180 0.51 -6.88 25.14
N ARG A 181 0.77 -6.53 26.41
CA ARG A 181 1.51 -7.40 27.35
C ARG A 181 0.85 -8.75 27.55
N ARG A 182 -0.48 -8.80 27.72
CA ARG A 182 -1.23 -10.05 27.91
C ARG A 182 -1.15 -10.97 26.68
N TYR A 183 -1.20 -10.39 25.48
CA TYR A 183 -1.29 -11.15 24.24
C TYR A 183 0.02 -11.24 23.44
N ALA A 184 1.13 -10.67 23.92
CA ALA A 184 2.41 -10.60 23.21
C ALA A 184 2.92 -11.95 22.67
N HIS A 185 2.72 -13.04 23.42
CA HIS A 185 3.07 -14.40 23.01
C HIS A 185 2.38 -14.89 21.72
N ARG A 186 1.31 -14.21 21.30
CA ARG A 186 0.55 -14.50 20.08
C ARG A 186 0.77 -13.48 18.97
N VAL A 187 1.35 -12.32 19.26
CA VAL A 187 1.50 -11.25 18.26
C VAL A 187 2.55 -11.67 17.24
N GLU A 188 2.13 -11.81 15.98
CA GLU A 188 3.00 -12.10 14.84
C GLU A 188 3.31 -10.83 14.04
N HIS A 189 2.35 -9.90 13.98
CA HIS A 189 2.48 -8.63 13.27
C HIS A 189 2.07 -7.48 14.19
N LEU A 190 2.91 -6.46 14.28
CA LEU A 190 2.67 -5.26 15.07
C LEU A 190 2.84 -4.02 14.20
N GLY A 191 1.76 -3.27 13.98
CA GLY A 191 1.76 -1.98 13.31
C GLY A 191 1.44 -0.86 14.31
N LEU A 192 2.28 0.16 14.35
CA LEU A 192 2.15 1.33 15.21
C LEU A 192 2.27 2.59 14.36
N ALA A 193 1.15 3.22 14.05
CA ALA A 193 1.11 4.57 13.49
C ALA A 193 0.95 5.55 14.66
N ALA A 194 2.07 5.95 15.26
CA ALA A 194 2.07 6.75 16.48
C ALA A 194 3.35 7.59 16.55
N SER A 195 3.33 8.68 17.31
CA SER A 195 4.56 9.42 17.57
C SER A 195 5.64 8.50 18.15
N VAL A 196 6.90 8.77 17.85
CA VAL A 196 8.03 7.99 18.40
C VAL A 196 7.95 7.86 19.92
N ARG A 197 7.46 8.90 20.62
CA ARG A 197 7.25 8.89 22.08
C ARG A 197 6.14 7.92 22.49
N ASP A 198 4.99 7.93 21.81
CA ASP A 198 3.88 7.04 22.15
C ASP A 198 4.20 5.59 21.79
N ALA A 199 4.85 5.37 20.64
CA ALA A 199 5.43 4.08 20.29
C ALA A 199 6.42 3.63 21.37
N SER A 200 7.32 4.51 21.84
CA SER A 200 8.25 4.21 22.94
C SER A 200 7.49 3.73 24.17
N PHE A 201 6.46 4.47 24.58
CA PHE A 201 5.70 4.20 25.80
C PHE A 201 4.89 2.90 25.70
N LEU A 202 4.29 2.63 24.54
CA LEU A 202 3.64 1.36 24.25
C LEU A 202 4.63 0.20 24.27
N LEU A 203 5.86 0.46 23.82
CA LEU A 203 6.97 -0.49 23.69
C LEU A 203 7.93 -0.47 24.88
N GLU A 204 7.63 0.26 25.95
CA GLU A 204 8.19 0.09 27.31
C GLU A 204 7.68 -1.24 27.91
N LEU A 205 7.76 -2.28 27.08
CA LEU A 205 7.48 -3.68 27.30
C LEU A 205 8.78 -4.39 27.60
N ALA A 206 9.74 -3.70 28.22
CA ALA A 206 11.08 -4.22 28.49
C ALA A 206 11.10 -5.47 29.41
N SER A 207 9.95 -6.07 29.72
CA SER A 207 9.78 -7.35 30.39
C SER A 207 8.98 -8.39 29.59
N VAL A 208 8.55 -8.09 28.37
CA VAL A 208 7.65 -8.95 27.59
C VAL A 208 8.33 -9.46 26.33
N ASP A 209 8.29 -10.77 26.15
CA ASP A 209 8.81 -11.45 24.98
C ASP A 209 7.72 -11.57 23.92
N PHE A 210 8.15 -11.43 22.66
CA PHE A 210 7.32 -11.57 21.48
C PHE A 210 7.81 -12.76 20.64
N PRO A 211 7.60 -14.01 21.11
CA PRO A 211 8.19 -15.21 20.50
C PRO A 211 7.74 -15.49 19.06
N LEU A 212 6.58 -14.97 18.65
CA LEU A 212 6.02 -15.16 17.30
C LEU A 212 6.16 -13.92 16.41
N LEU A 213 6.69 -12.81 16.92
CA LEU A 213 6.71 -11.56 16.16
C LEU A 213 7.67 -11.67 14.98
N ARG A 214 7.12 -11.43 13.80
CA ARG A 214 7.82 -11.48 12.51
C ARG A 214 7.92 -10.13 11.85
N ARG A 215 6.87 -9.32 11.94
CA ARG A 215 6.76 -8.03 11.26
C ARG A 215 6.48 -6.91 12.25
N VAL A 216 7.26 -5.85 12.16
CA VAL A 216 7.01 -4.59 12.88
C VAL A 216 6.92 -3.46 11.88
N VAL A 217 5.86 -2.67 11.99
CA VAL A 217 5.67 -1.43 11.24
C VAL A 217 5.57 -0.30 12.26
N ILE A 218 6.41 0.71 12.13
CA ILE A 218 6.36 1.94 12.92
C ILE A 218 6.26 3.10 11.94
N GLU A 219 5.16 3.83 11.99
CA GLU A 219 4.93 5.02 11.18
C GLU A 219 4.85 6.23 12.12
N ASP A 220 5.79 7.17 11.97
CA ASP A 220 5.68 8.44 12.68
C ASP A 220 4.62 9.31 11.99
N ASP A 221 3.69 9.83 12.78
CA ASP A 221 2.63 10.72 12.31
C ASP A 221 3.10 12.19 12.25
N GLN A 222 4.26 12.48 12.84
CA GLN A 222 4.79 13.83 12.82
C GLN A 222 5.50 14.09 11.48
N LYS A 223 5.04 15.12 10.75
CA LYS A 223 5.73 15.67 9.56
C LYS A 223 7.15 16.20 9.84
N LYS A 224 7.63 16.08 11.08
CA LYS A 224 8.98 16.48 11.46
C LYS A 224 9.84 15.23 11.47
N PRO A 225 10.96 15.21 10.75
CA PRO A 225 11.88 14.08 10.78
C PRO A 225 12.50 13.99 12.19
N TYR A 226 11.91 13.17 13.07
CA TYR A 226 12.56 12.77 14.31
C TYR A 226 13.48 11.59 13.98
N TYR A 227 14.76 11.77 14.26
CA TYR A 227 15.80 10.99 13.60
C TYR A 227 16.06 9.60 14.19
N TYR A 228 15.46 9.21 15.32
CA TYR A 228 15.98 8.05 16.07
C TYR A 228 14.92 7.13 16.63
N ILE A 229 15.18 5.83 16.47
CA ILE A 229 14.47 4.76 17.13
C ILE A 229 14.79 4.81 18.64
N PRO A 230 13.78 4.81 19.52
CA PRO A 230 13.97 4.72 20.97
C PRO A 230 14.65 3.42 21.38
N ASP A 231 15.49 3.46 22.42
CA ASP A 231 16.11 2.26 23.03
C ASP A 231 15.06 1.21 23.47
N SER A 232 13.83 1.63 23.77
CA SER A 232 12.74 0.70 24.12
C SER A 232 12.34 -0.18 22.94
N VAL A 233 12.34 0.36 21.71
CA VAL A 233 12.05 -0.39 20.49
C VAL A 233 13.08 -1.49 20.29
N ASP A 234 14.35 -1.13 20.40
CA ASP A 234 15.46 -2.04 20.22
C ASP A 234 15.44 -3.22 21.23
N ASN A 235 15.15 -2.92 22.50
CA ASN A 235 15.11 -3.92 23.57
C ASN A 235 14.05 -5.02 23.37
N PHE A 236 12.90 -4.71 22.76
CA PHE A 236 11.86 -5.72 22.49
C PHE A 236 12.15 -6.49 21.19
N LEU A 237 12.72 -5.84 20.17
CA LEU A 237 13.13 -6.51 18.94
C LEU A 237 14.18 -7.59 19.21
N ARG A 238 15.16 -7.32 20.08
CA ARG A 238 16.17 -8.30 20.51
C ARG A 238 15.58 -9.60 21.10
N ARG A 239 14.38 -9.53 21.68
CA ARG A 239 13.68 -10.66 22.32
C ARG A 239 12.70 -11.37 21.41
N SER A 240 12.71 -11.02 20.12
CA SER A 240 11.80 -11.56 19.12
C SER A 240 12.58 -12.47 18.17
N PRO A 241 12.79 -13.77 18.49
CA PRO A 241 13.66 -14.66 17.71
C PRO A 241 13.13 -14.98 16.30
N GLN A 242 11.86 -14.71 16.04
CA GLN A 242 11.24 -14.86 14.73
C GLN A 242 11.17 -13.55 13.94
N PHE A 243 11.79 -12.47 14.41
CA PHE A 243 11.72 -11.18 13.76
C PHE A 243 12.40 -11.20 12.38
N ARG A 244 11.69 -10.79 11.33
CA ARG A 244 12.15 -10.87 9.92
C ARG A 244 11.92 -9.60 9.12
N GLU A 245 10.93 -8.79 9.47
CA GLU A 245 10.53 -7.64 8.67
C GLU A 245 10.36 -6.39 9.53
N LEU A 246 11.01 -5.30 9.13
CA LEU A 246 11.00 -4.02 9.83
C LEU A 246 10.65 -2.92 8.83
N PHE A 247 9.56 -2.19 9.11
CA PHE A 247 9.12 -1.06 8.32
C PHE A 247 9.10 0.18 9.20
N LEU A 248 9.90 1.18 8.85
CA LEU A 248 10.09 2.43 9.57
C LEU A 248 9.78 3.57 8.60
N GLN A 249 8.58 4.15 8.71
CA GLN A 249 8.25 5.31 7.90
C GLN A 249 8.82 6.57 8.56
N ASP A 250 9.57 7.37 7.79
CA ASP A 250 10.19 8.64 8.19
C ASP A 250 11.24 8.58 9.32
N ALA A 251 11.54 7.39 9.85
CA ALA A 251 12.56 7.15 10.86
C ALA A 251 13.79 6.44 10.27
N ALA A 252 14.96 6.71 10.85
CA ALA A 252 16.23 6.09 10.46
C ALA A 252 16.74 5.09 11.51
N ILE A 253 17.37 4.01 11.06
CA ILE A 253 18.16 3.13 11.93
C ILE A 253 19.55 3.74 12.09
N LEU A 254 19.95 4.05 13.33
CA LEU A 254 21.38 4.26 13.61
C LEU A 254 22.10 2.92 13.72
N SER A 255 23.30 2.86 13.17
CA SER A 255 24.26 1.76 13.34
C SER A 255 24.61 1.44 14.80
N SER A 256 24.34 2.36 15.74
CA SER A 256 24.52 2.12 17.17
C SER A 256 23.50 1.16 17.80
N HIS A 257 22.38 0.88 17.13
CA HIS A 257 21.38 -0.03 17.65
C HIS A 257 21.71 -1.47 17.28
N SER A 258 22.29 -2.22 18.21
CA SER A 258 21.56 -3.19 19.05
C SER A 258 20.45 -4.12 18.45
N ILE A 259 19.75 -3.75 17.37
CA ILE A 259 18.66 -4.51 16.75
C ILE A 259 19.22 -5.86 16.23
N PRO A 260 18.47 -6.98 16.28
CA PRO A 260 18.89 -8.26 15.70
C PRO A 260 18.84 -8.26 14.16
N LEU A 261 19.62 -7.36 13.56
CA LEU A 261 19.72 -7.12 12.11
C LEU A 261 20.08 -8.39 11.35
N ASN A 262 20.84 -9.30 11.97
CA ASN A 262 21.21 -10.58 11.37
C ASN A 262 20.02 -11.50 11.06
N GLN A 263 18.83 -11.27 11.63
CA GLN A 263 17.63 -12.04 11.35
C GLN A 263 16.73 -11.38 10.30
N LEU A 264 16.99 -10.13 9.96
CA LEU A 264 16.14 -9.33 9.10
C LEU A 264 16.26 -9.80 7.64
N THR A 265 15.11 -10.06 7.02
CA THR A 265 15.00 -10.43 5.61
C THR A 265 14.38 -9.31 4.77
N ARG A 266 13.57 -8.45 5.39
CA ARG A 266 12.98 -7.27 4.73
C ARG A 266 13.13 -6.03 5.58
N PHE A 267 13.54 -4.94 4.95
CA PHE A 267 13.66 -3.64 5.59
C PHE A 267 13.02 -2.55 4.74
N GLU A 268 12.21 -1.70 5.38
CA GLU A 268 11.74 -0.45 4.81
C GLU A 268 12.07 0.70 5.76
N GLY A 269 12.66 1.79 5.27
CA GLY A 269 12.86 3.00 6.07
C GLY A 269 14.15 3.77 5.82
N GLY A 270 14.45 4.73 6.70
CA GLY A 270 15.63 5.57 6.61
C GLY A 270 16.92 4.83 6.95
N ILE A 271 17.99 5.10 6.19
CA ILE A 271 19.34 4.59 6.44
C ILE A 271 20.34 5.75 6.40
N ASP A 272 21.17 5.83 7.44
CA ASP A 272 22.21 6.88 7.55
C ASP A 272 23.59 6.40 7.06
N ASP A 273 23.84 5.08 7.06
CA ASP A 273 25.11 4.48 6.65
C ASP A 273 24.96 3.10 5.99
N LEU A 274 26.06 2.58 5.43
CA LEU A 274 26.04 1.26 4.78
C LEU A 274 26.25 0.10 5.77
N ASP A 275 26.34 0.35 7.08
CA ASP A 275 26.58 -0.70 8.07
C ASP A 275 25.36 -1.61 8.23
N LEU A 276 24.15 -1.12 7.93
CA LEU A 276 22.96 -1.97 7.86
C LEU A 276 23.20 -3.21 7.00
N PHE A 277 23.77 -3.05 5.80
CA PHE A 277 24.06 -4.15 4.88
C PHE A 277 25.15 -5.10 5.41
N ARG A 278 26.06 -4.61 6.26
CA ARG A 278 27.06 -5.48 6.91
C ARG A 278 26.45 -6.29 8.04
N MET A 279 25.58 -5.64 8.82
CA MET A 279 24.98 -6.21 10.03
C MET A 279 23.79 -7.13 9.73
N ALA A 280 23.16 -6.99 8.56
CA ALA A 280 21.97 -7.73 8.16
C ALA A 280 22.21 -8.62 6.92
N PRO A 281 23.12 -9.61 6.97
CA PRO A 281 23.52 -10.42 5.81
C PRO A 281 22.40 -11.26 5.18
N ASN A 282 21.26 -11.39 5.86
CA ASN A 282 20.09 -12.14 5.42
C ASN A 282 19.03 -11.26 4.74
N LEU A 283 19.30 -9.97 4.52
CA LEU A 283 18.37 -9.10 3.79
C LEU A 283 18.16 -9.59 2.36
N ILE A 284 16.91 -9.74 2.00
CA ILE A 284 16.43 -10.13 0.68
C ILE A 284 15.88 -8.91 -0.04
N GLU A 285 15.18 -8.04 0.69
CA GLU A 285 14.49 -6.88 0.15
C GLU A 285 14.72 -5.66 1.04
N VAL A 286 15.11 -4.55 0.41
CA VAL A 286 15.37 -3.28 1.08
C VAL A 286 14.67 -2.18 0.30
N ASN A 287 13.80 -1.43 0.98
CA ASN A 287 13.17 -0.21 0.47
C ASN A 287 13.53 0.96 1.36
N CYS A 288 14.53 1.75 0.99
CA CYS A 288 15.08 2.72 1.91
C CYS A 288 15.20 4.13 1.35
N SER A 289 15.12 5.09 2.25
CA SER A 289 15.57 6.46 2.01
C SER A 289 16.95 6.66 2.62
N PHE A 290 17.88 7.27 1.88
CA PHE A 290 19.22 7.54 2.37
C PHE A 290 19.42 9.00 2.74
N ARG A 291 19.77 9.25 3.99
CA ARG A 291 20.11 10.57 4.51
C ARG A 291 21.59 10.57 4.88
N LEU A 292 22.47 10.90 3.93
CA LEU A 292 23.88 11.04 4.26
C LEU A 292 24.10 12.33 5.04
N GLY A 293 24.37 12.19 6.34
CA GLY A 293 24.95 13.28 7.11
C GLY A 293 26.30 13.72 6.53
N GLU A 294 26.68 14.99 6.71
CA GLU A 294 27.92 15.58 6.17
C GLU A 294 29.21 14.79 6.53
N GLY A 295 29.16 13.93 7.56
CA GLY A 295 30.27 13.06 7.98
C GLY A 295 30.29 11.63 7.41
N ALA A 296 29.25 11.17 6.71
CA ALA A 296 29.09 9.77 6.32
C ALA A 296 29.92 9.32 5.08
N MET A 297 30.61 10.26 4.41
CA MET A 297 31.32 10.04 3.14
C MET A 297 32.58 9.15 3.23
N GLY A 298 32.90 8.59 4.40
CA GLY A 298 34.09 7.75 4.64
C GLY A 298 33.86 6.24 4.58
N GLY A 299 32.69 5.76 4.12
CA GLY A 299 32.33 4.35 4.15
C GLY A 299 33.23 3.46 3.28
N SER A 300 33.71 2.34 3.82
CA SER A 300 34.32 1.29 3.01
C SER A 300 33.28 0.60 2.12
N ALA A 301 33.71 -0.01 1.01
CA ALA A 301 32.82 -0.79 0.16
C ALA A 301 32.13 -1.93 0.95
N VAL A 302 30.89 -2.24 0.60
CA VAL A 302 30.11 -3.34 1.17
C VAL A 302 29.70 -4.30 0.08
N THR A 303 29.84 -5.59 0.34
CA THR A 303 29.28 -6.64 -0.53
C THR A 303 28.15 -7.33 0.21
N HIS A 304 26.97 -7.40 -0.39
CA HIS A 304 25.81 -8.07 0.18
C HIS A 304 25.36 -9.22 -0.73
N LEU A 305 25.50 -10.46 -0.25
CA LEU A 305 25.35 -11.65 -1.09
C LEU A 305 23.90 -12.13 -1.26
N SER A 306 22.98 -11.72 -0.38
CA SER A 306 21.60 -12.23 -0.35
C SER A 306 20.55 -11.27 -0.87
N LEU A 307 20.93 -10.00 -1.17
CA LEU A 307 19.97 -8.94 -1.47
C LEU A 307 19.48 -9.09 -2.90
N GLN A 308 18.17 -9.30 -3.05
CA GLN A 308 17.51 -9.56 -4.33
C GLN A 308 16.70 -8.36 -4.82
N SER A 309 16.18 -7.53 -3.93
CA SER A 309 15.42 -6.33 -4.27
C SER A 309 15.96 -5.12 -3.53
N LEU A 310 16.27 -4.06 -4.27
CA LEU A 310 16.69 -2.78 -3.72
C LEU A 310 15.84 -1.66 -4.31
N THR A 311 15.10 -0.96 -3.47
CA THR A 311 14.38 0.27 -3.78
C THR A 311 15.05 1.42 -3.05
N LEU A 312 15.50 2.42 -3.81
CA LEU A 312 16.09 3.64 -3.28
C LEU A 312 15.09 4.78 -3.44
N SER A 313 14.90 5.55 -2.37
CA SER A 313 14.10 6.77 -2.37
C SER A 313 14.93 7.92 -1.80
N SER A 314 14.61 9.15 -2.20
CA SER A 314 15.18 10.37 -1.62
C SER A 314 14.02 11.22 -1.12
N PRO A 315 13.94 11.52 0.18
CA PRO A 315 12.87 12.36 0.72
C PRO A 315 13.06 13.83 0.33
N ASP A 316 14.30 14.23 0.04
CA ASP A 316 14.64 15.58 -0.38
C ASP A 316 15.33 15.52 -1.77
N PRO A 317 14.89 16.32 -2.76
CA PRO A 317 15.58 16.47 -4.03
C PRO A 317 17.01 17.02 -3.88
N VAL A 318 17.42 17.58 -2.74
CA VAL A 318 18.82 18.03 -2.57
C VAL A 318 19.77 16.86 -2.25
N GLU A 319 19.25 15.71 -1.82
CA GLU A 319 20.04 14.59 -1.28
C GLU A 319 20.51 13.54 -2.30
N TYR A 320 20.45 13.80 -3.61
CA TYR A 320 20.84 12.80 -4.62
C TYR A 320 22.27 12.26 -4.52
N LYS A 321 23.19 13.02 -3.90
CA LYS A 321 24.55 12.55 -3.61
C LYS A 321 24.56 11.27 -2.77
N SER A 322 23.53 11.07 -1.95
CA SER A 322 23.32 9.86 -1.16
C SER A 322 23.22 8.61 -2.01
N ILE A 323 22.46 8.69 -3.10
CA ILE A 323 22.28 7.53 -4.01
C ILE A 323 23.57 7.24 -4.76
N SER A 324 24.28 8.26 -5.26
CA SER A 324 25.58 8.08 -5.92
C SER A 324 26.58 7.38 -4.99
N PHE A 325 26.62 7.80 -3.73
CA PHE A 325 27.49 7.20 -2.73
C PHE A 325 27.12 5.74 -2.45
N VAL A 326 25.84 5.44 -2.25
CA VAL A 326 25.34 4.07 -2.02
C VAL A 326 25.70 3.17 -3.20
N LEU A 327 25.36 3.58 -4.43
CA LEU A 327 25.69 2.85 -5.65
C LEU A 327 27.21 2.76 -5.87
N GLY A 328 28.00 3.73 -5.43
CA GLY A 328 29.46 3.70 -5.52
C GLY A 328 30.11 2.66 -4.60
N HIS A 329 29.48 2.31 -3.48
CA HIS A 329 30.09 1.48 -2.44
C HIS A 329 29.43 0.11 -2.25
N LEU A 330 28.20 -0.10 -2.75
CA LEU A 330 27.51 -1.40 -2.66
C LEU A 330 27.90 -2.35 -3.79
N THR A 331 28.04 -3.64 -3.48
CA THR A 331 28.23 -4.72 -4.44
C THR A 331 27.18 -5.80 -4.18
N LEU A 332 26.25 -5.99 -5.11
CA LEU A 332 25.01 -6.76 -4.93
C LEU A 332 24.89 -7.88 -5.99
N PRO A 333 25.66 -8.97 -5.90
CA PRO A 333 25.68 -10.01 -6.93
C PRO A 333 24.37 -10.80 -7.08
N ALA A 334 23.53 -10.84 -6.05
CA ALA A 334 22.24 -11.54 -6.09
C ALA A 334 21.05 -10.64 -6.50
N LEU A 335 21.31 -9.38 -6.89
CA LEU A 335 20.25 -8.42 -7.18
C LEU A 335 19.42 -8.86 -8.40
N LEU A 336 18.10 -8.91 -8.23
CA LEU A 336 17.12 -9.26 -9.25
C LEU A 336 16.23 -8.06 -9.61
N SER A 337 15.95 -7.18 -8.64
CA SER A 337 15.12 -5.99 -8.82
C SER A 337 15.85 -4.76 -8.30
N LEU A 338 15.86 -3.69 -9.09
CA LEU A 338 16.43 -2.41 -8.75
C LEU A 338 15.42 -1.31 -9.08
N HIS A 339 14.96 -0.59 -8.07
CA HIS A 339 14.12 0.59 -8.22
C HIS A 339 14.89 1.81 -7.73
N LEU A 340 14.97 2.83 -8.58
CA LEU A 340 15.70 4.06 -8.35
C LEU A 340 14.77 5.27 -8.55
N PRO A 341 14.98 6.36 -7.79
CA PRO A 341 14.14 7.55 -7.87
C PRO A 341 14.59 8.42 -9.06
N ARG A 342 14.57 9.76 -8.92
CA ARG A 342 14.94 10.70 -9.99
C ARG A 342 16.45 10.69 -10.27
N PRO A 343 16.90 10.50 -11.53
CA PRO A 343 18.31 10.27 -11.90
C PRO A 343 19.30 11.42 -11.71
N GLU A 344 18.95 12.46 -10.97
CA GLU A 344 19.83 13.61 -10.79
C GLU A 344 21.11 13.23 -10.04
N GLY A 345 22.27 13.47 -10.66
CA GLY A 345 23.57 13.29 -10.01
C GLY A 345 24.06 11.85 -9.78
N TRP A 346 23.18 10.84 -9.75
CA TRP A 346 23.57 9.44 -9.49
C TRP A 346 23.52 8.51 -10.70
N ILE A 347 22.94 8.93 -11.83
CA ILE A 347 22.87 8.10 -13.04
C ILE A 347 24.25 7.58 -13.48
N ASN A 348 25.31 8.39 -13.28
CA ASN A 348 26.70 8.04 -13.58
C ASN A 348 27.27 6.92 -12.69
N SER A 349 26.60 6.63 -11.58
CA SER A 349 27.00 5.60 -10.62
C SER A 349 26.41 4.24 -10.97
N ILE A 350 25.37 4.18 -11.81
CA ILE A 350 24.73 2.91 -12.20
C ILE A 350 25.68 2.00 -12.97
N PRO A 351 26.38 2.44 -14.05
CA PRO A 351 27.22 1.51 -14.79
C PRO A 351 28.36 0.91 -13.94
N PRO A 352 29.14 1.70 -13.19
CA PRO A 352 30.15 1.14 -12.29
C PRO A 352 29.58 0.20 -11.22
N PHE A 353 28.37 0.49 -10.72
CA PHE A 353 27.67 -0.36 -9.78
C PHE A 353 27.31 -1.72 -10.39
N LEU A 354 26.72 -1.72 -11.59
CA LEU A 354 26.31 -2.93 -12.31
C LEU A 354 27.54 -3.75 -12.75
N GLU A 355 28.60 -3.10 -13.23
CA GLU A 355 29.84 -3.77 -13.62
C GLU A 355 30.52 -4.48 -12.45
N ARG A 356 30.50 -3.84 -11.27
CA ARG A 356 31.06 -4.39 -10.04
C ARG A 356 30.21 -5.51 -9.47
N SER A 357 28.88 -5.33 -9.47
CA SER A 357 27.93 -6.28 -8.89
C SER A 357 27.68 -7.49 -9.80
N ARG A 358 27.72 -7.30 -11.12
CA ARG A 358 27.32 -8.28 -12.16
C ARG A 358 26.03 -9.03 -11.80
N PRO A 359 24.94 -8.31 -11.46
CA PRO A 359 23.72 -8.94 -10.99
C PRO A 359 22.98 -9.63 -12.15
N ALA A 360 22.20 -10.67 -11.83
CA ALA A 360 21.23 -11.24 -12.76
C ALA A 360 19.93 -10.43 -12.78
N LEU A 361 20.05 -9.11 -13.02
CA LEU A 361 18.97 -8.16 -12.87
C LEU A 361 17.82 -8.48 -13.84
N ARG A 362 16.64 -8.73 -13.30
CA ARG A 362 15.40 -9.04 -14.04
C ARG A 362 14.47 -7.85 -14.12
N SER A 363 14.47 -6.96 -13.13
CA SER A 363 13.62 -5.77 -13.10
C SER A 363 14.44 -4.52 -12.81
N LEU A 364 14.23 -3.49 -13.62
CA LEU A 364 14.78 -2.16 -13.43
C LEU A 364 13.64 -1.14 -13.51
N SER A 365 13.47 -0.37 -12.44
CA SER A 365 12.53 0.77 -12.40
C SER A 365 13.30 2.05 -12.14
N VAL A 366 13.04 3.10 -12.93
CA VAL A 366 13.67 4.41 -12.80
C VAL A 366 12.61 5.50 -12.85
N HIS A 367 12.55 6.33 -11.82
CA HIS A 367 11.50 7.33 -11.64
C HIS A 367 12.00 8.74 -11.87
N PHE A 368 11.80 9.30 -13.06
CA PHE A 368 12.01 10.71 -13.31
C PHE A 368 10.82 11.48 -12.70
N ASP A 369 11.01 12.10 -11.55
CA ASP A 369 9.96 12.95 -10.98
C ASP A 369 10.00 14.32 -11.67
N HIS A 370 9.03 14.64 -12.53
CA HIS A 370 8.92 15.98 -13.10
C HIS A 370 8.02 16.80 -12.19
N ASP A 371 8.61 17.73 -11.44
CA ASP A 371 7.83 18.79 -10.79
C ASP A 371 7.55 19.88 -11.85
N PRO A 372 6.32 19.96 -12.39
CA PRO A 372 5.97 20.95 -13.40
C PRO A 372 5.99 22.38 -12.85
N SER A 373 6.03 22.56 -11.53
CA SER A 373 6.01 23.88 -10.89
C SER A 373 7.35 24.61 -11.00
N HIS A 374 8.45 23.89 -11.20
CA HIS A 374 9.77 24.45 -11.44
C HIS A 374 10.00 24.69 -12.93
N GLY A 375 9.39 25.76 -13.47
CA GLY A 375 9.34 26.12 -14.89
C GLY A 375 10.67 26.43 -15.60
N ASP A 376 11.82 26.04 -15.05
CA ASP A 376 13.13 26.12 -15.71
C ASP A 376 13.72 24.71 -15.81
N TYR A 377 13.82 24.19 -17.04
CA TYR A 377 14.44 22.90 -17.36
C TYR A 377 15.93 23.09 -17.67
N PRO A 378 16.88 22.83 -16.74
CA PRO A 378 18.31 22.84 -17.06
C PRO A 378 18.80 21.59 -17.83
N PHE A 379 17.91 20.79 -18.43
CA PHE A 379 18.22 19.43 -18.91
C PHE A 379 18.73 19.31 -20.35
N ASP A 380 19.15 20.40 -21.00
CA ASP A 380 19.72 20.37 -22.36
C ASP A 380 21.05 19.58 -22.48
N HIS A 381 21.55 19.03 -21.37
CA HIS A 381 22.84 18.34 -21.31
C HIS A 381 22.77 16.89 -20.83
N GLU A 382 21.61 16.22 -20.85
CA GLU A 382 21.59 14.76 -20.65
C GLU A 382 22.45 14.06 -21.72
N PRO A 383 23.53 13.38 -21.34
CA PRO A 383 24.36 12.58 -22.23
C PRO A 383 23.57 11.38 -22.74
N TYR A 384 23.35 11.38 -24.05
CA TYR A 384 22.66 10.33 -24.80
C TYR A 384 23.20 8.90 -24.57
N ASP A 385 24.42 8.75 -24.04
CA ASP A 385 25.13 7.46 -23.92
C ASP A 385 24.90 6.69 -22.60
N TYR A 386 24.17 7.26 -21.63
CA TYR A 386 24.04 6.61 -20.33
C TYR A 386 23.25 5.30 -20.38
N TRP A 387 22.10 5.33 -21.04
CA TRP A 387 21.26 4.13 -21.19
C TRP A 387 21.99 3.02 -21.94
N ASN A 388 22.77 3.36 -22.97
CA ASN A 388 23.60 2.39 -23.70
C ASN A 388 24.57 1.68 -22.75
N THR A 389 25.21 2.44 -21.86
CA THR A 389 26.17 1.88 -20.89
C THR A 389 25.45 1.01 -19.86
N CYS A 390 24.36 1.50 -19.24
CA CYS A 390 23.57 0.74 -18.28
C CYS A 390 23.06 -0.59 -18.87
N PHE A 391 22.43 -0.52 -20.05
CA PHE A 391 21.87 -1.71 -20.69
C PHE A 391 22.94 -2.67 -21.19
N SER A 392 24.13 -2.20 -21.57
CA SER A 392 25.21 -3.11 -21.97
C SER A 392 25.56 -4.15 -20.90
N VAL A 393 25.38 -3.81 -19.61
CA VAL A 393 25.68 -4.69 -18.48
C VAL A 393 24.53 -5.65 -18.16
N VAL A 394 23.27 -5.17 -18.20
CA VAL A 394 22.08 -5.96 -17.79
C VAL A 394 21.31 -6.59 -18.96
N ARG A 395 21.76 -6.33 -20.19
CA ARG A 395 21.13 -6.76 -21.45
C ARG A 395 20.72 -8.23 -21.48
N ALA A 396 21.57 -9.12 -20.97
CA ALA A 396 21.32 -10.55 -21.04
C ALA A 396 20.24 -11.06 -20.06
N THR A 397 19.81 -10.25 -19.09
CA THR A 397 18.93 -10.73 -18.00
C THR A 397 17.68 -9.88 -17.76
N LEU A 398 17.63 -8.65 -18.29
CA LEU A 398 16.53 -7.73 -18.00
C LEU A 398 15.22 -8.21 -18.64
N GLU A 399 14.22 -8.47 -17.79
CA GLU A 399 12.88 -8.93 -18.19
C GLU A 399 11.83 -7.81 -18.07
N ASN A 400 11.94 -6.94 -17.07
CA ASN A 400 10.97 -5.88 -16.81
C ASN A 400 11.69 -4.54 -16.73
N LEU A 401 11.22 -3.56 -17.52
CA LEU A 401 11.73 -2.20 -17.51
C LEU A 401 10.57 -1.24 -17.25
N ASP A 402 10.67 -0.49 -16.17
CA ASP A 402 9.69 0.52 -15.77
C ASP A 402 10.36 1.89 -15.76
N ILE A 403 9.82 2.84 -16.50
CA ILE A 403 10.37 4.18 -16.58
C ILE A 403 9.24 5.18 -16.38
N ASN A 404 9.29 5.87 -15.25
CA ASN A 404 8.33 6.91 -14.90
C ASN A 404 8.90 8.27 -15.31
N SER A 405 8.11 9.09 -16.01
CA SER A 405 8.38 10.37 -16.67
C SER A 405 9.67 10.48 -17.52
N PRO A 406 9.96 9.55 -18.44
CA PRO A 406 11.18 9.63 -19.25
C PRO A 406 11.30 10.97 -19.99
N THR A 407 12.49 11.58 -19.92
CA THR A 407 12.83 12.75 -20.75
C THR A 407 12.75 12.38 -22.24
N PRO A 408 12.47 13.31 -23.15
CA PRO A 408 12.49 13.05 -24.60
C PRO A 408 13.81 12.45 -25.07
N ALA A 409 14.93 12.85 -24.47
CA ALA A 409 16.26 12.33 -24.77
C ALA A 409 16.42 10.89 -24.26
N SER A 410 16.02 10.60 -23.02
CA SER A 410 16.04 9.24 -22.45
C SER A 410 15.15 8.28 -23.23
N LEU A 411 13.94 8.71 -23.59
CA LEU A 411 13.04 7.95 -24.44
C LEU A 411 13.67 7.75 -25.83
N ALA A 412 14.20 8.79 -26.47
CA ALA A 412 14.87 8.65 -27.77
C ALA A 412 16.06 7.68 -27.71
N SER A 413 16.90 7.74 -26.67
CA SER A 413 17.99 6.77 -26.47
C SER A 413 17.47 5.35 -26.30
N LEU A 414 16.41 5.15 -25.52
CA LEU A 414 15.79 3.84 -25.33
C LEU A 414 15.20 3.28 -26.64
N LEU A 415 14.53 4.12 -27.42
CA LEU A 415 13.97 3.74 -28.72
C LEU A 415 15.09 3.49 -29.76
N ARG A 416 16.22 4.21 -29.66
CA ARG A 416 17.42 4.02 -30.51
C ARG A 416 18.19 2.76 -30.23
N LEU A 417 18.06 2.17 -29.03
CA LEU A 417 18.64 0.86 -28.76
C LEU A 417 18.18 -0.19 -29.80
N GLY A 418 17.01 0.01 -30.42
CA GLY A 418 16.52 -0.83 -31.52
C GLY A 418 16.71 -0.26 -32.93
N SER A 419 17.39 0.88 -33.13
CA SER A 419 17.37 1.61 -34.41
C SER A 419 18.57 1.45 -35.33
N ASP A 420 19.74 1.08 -34.84
CA ASP A 420 20.97 1.14 -35.63
C ASP A 420 21.49 -0.27 -35.99
N ASP A 421 22.01 -0.39 -37.21
CA ASP A 421 22.64 -1.48 -38.01
C ASP A 421 23.38 -2.64 -37.30
N SER A 422 23.41 -2.69 -35.98
CA SER A 422 23.90 -3.81 -35.20
C SER A 422 22.88 -4.95 -35.21
N ASP A 423 23.31 -6.15 -35.62
CA ASP A 423 22.57 -7.44 -35.63
C ASP A 423 22.13 -7.93 -34.22
N HIS A 424 21.94 -7.02 -33.27
CA HIS A 424 22.08 -7.28 -31.86
C HIS A 424 20.96 -6.56 -31.10
N ASP A 425 19.85 -7.25 -30.83
CA ASP A 425 18.76 -6.75 -29.99
C ASP A 425 19.29 -6.36 -28.58
N PRO A 426 19.24 -5.08 -28.20
CA PRO A 426 19.77 -4.55 -26.95
C PRO A 426 19.15 -5.18 -25.70
N LEU A 427 17.93 -5.70 -25.76
CA LEU A 427 17.18 -6.22 -24.62
C LEU A 427 16.40 -7.48 -25.04
N PRO A 428 17.10 -8.59 -25.37
CA PRO A 428 16.53 -9.79 -25.98
C PRO A 428 15.68 -10.65 -25.04
N HIS A 429 15.54 -10.23 -23.78
CA HIS A 429 14.76 -10.92 -22.75
C HIS A 429 13.63 -10.05 -22.16
N LEU A 430 13.43 -8.84 -22.68
CA LEU A 430 12.41 -7.94 -22.16
C LEU A 430 11.00 -8.50 -22.41
N LYS A 431 10.26 -8.73 -21.33
CA LYS A 431 8.89 -9.22 -21.28
C LYS A 431 7.89 -8.11 -20.97
N SER A 432 8.26 -7.14 -20.15
CA SER A 432 7.39 -6.04 -19.77
C SER A 432 8.12 -4.70 -19.92
N LEU A 433 7.45 -3.73 -20.55
CA LEU A 433 7.88 -2.34 -20.62
C LEU A 433 6.73 -1.44 -20.12
N THR A 434 6.97 -0.73 -19.02
CA THR A 434 6.05 0.26 -18.47
C THR A 434 6.64 1.64 -18.64
N LEU A 435 5.86 2.55 -19.24
CA LEU A 435 6.18 3.97 -19.35
C LEU A 435 5.09 4.76 -18.63
N THR A 436 5.43 5.48 -17.57
CA THR A 436 4.48 6.26 -16.77
C THR A 436 4.75 7.75 -16.96
N ASN A 437 3.73 8.60 -16.92
CA ASN A 437 3.80 10.07 -16.85
C ASN A 437 4.78 10.74 -17.82
N SER A 438 4.84 10.30 -19.08
CA SER A 438 5.73 10.91 -20.07
C SER A 438 5.03 12.08 -20.78
N PRO A 439 5.37 13.36 -20.44
CA PRO A 439 4.68 14.53 -21.00
C PRO A 439 4.98 14.77 -22.48
N ALA A 440 5.95 14.05 -23.06
CA ALA A 440 6.50 14.32 -24.38
C ALA A 440 6.83 13.03 -25.17
N VAL A 441 6.02 11.97 -25.00
CA VAL A 441 6.11 10.81 -25.90
C VAL A 441 5.81 11.27 -27.31
N ASN A 442 6.83 11.26 -28.17
CA ASN A 442 6.58 11.29 -29.61
C ASN A 442 5.96 9.93 -29.98
N TYR A 443 4.63 9.89 -30.04
CA TYR A 443 3.87 8.68 -30.36
C TYR A 443 4.30 8.04 -31.68
N GLU A 444 4.73 8.82 -32.67
CA GLU A 444 5.23 8.28 -33.94
C GLU A 444 6.49 7.44 -33.72
N ARG A 445 7.42 7.90 -32.88
CA ARG A 445 8.62 7.13 -32.52
C ARG A 445 8.33 5.93 -31.64
N LEU A 446 7.35 6.04 -30.75
CA LEU A 446 6.92 4.91 -29.93
C LEU A 446 6.29 3.82 -30.81
N ILE A 447 5.40 4.21 -31.73
CA ILE A 447 4.78 3.30 -32.70
C ILE A 447 5.84 2.71 -33.62
N GLU A 448 6.79 3.52 -34.10
CA GLU A 448 7.92 3.05 -34.90
C GLU A 448 8.75 2.01 -34.15
N PHE A 449 9.03 2.25 -32.86
CA PHE A 449 9.71 1.27 -32.01
C PHE A 449 8.89 -0.02 -31.86
N LEU A 450 7.60 0.07 -31.55
CA LEU A 450 6.72 -1.09 -31.41
C LEU A 450 6.64 -1.89 -32.72
N ASN A 451 6.47 -1.20 -33.86
CA ASN A 451 6.41 -1.80 -35.19
C ASN A 451 7.74 -2.43 -35.62
N ARG A 452 8.87 -1.79 -35.36
CA ARG A 452 10.19 -2.38 -35.66
C ARG A 452 10.41 -3.62 -34.81
N ARG A 453 10.04 -3.54 -33.54
CA ARG A 453 10.15 -4.68 -32.65
C ARG A 453 9.22 -5.80 -33.12
N SER A 454 7.99 -5.54 -33.57
CA SER A 454 7.05 -6.61 -33.99
C SER A 454 7.49 -7.37 -35.23
N ASN A 455 8.32 -6.73 -36.05
CA ASN A 455 8.99 -7.37 -37.17
C ASN A 455 10.32 -8.05 -36.78
N SER A 456 10.77 -7.93 -35.53
CA SER A 456 11.97 -8.58 -35.01
C SER A 456 11.61 -9.94 -34.37
N PRO A 457 12.35 -11.03 -34.65
CA PRO A 457 12.14 -12.33 -34.02
C PRO A 457 12.35 -12.30 -32.49
N ALA A 458 12.87 -11.20 -31.94
CA ALA A 458 13.00 -11.02 -30.52
C ALA A 458 11.70 -10.55 -29.83
N LEU A 459 10.68 -10.10 -30.56
CA LEU A 459 9.40 -9.69 -29.98
C LEU A 459 8.48 -10.82 -29.53
N ASP A 460 8.75 -12.08 -29.88
CA ASP A 460 8.03 -13.24 -29.33
C ASP A 460 8.06 -13.27 -27.78
N LYS A 461 8.88 -12.40 -27.14
CA LYS A 461 9.05 -12.32 -25.70
C LYS A 461 8.41 -11.11 -25.02
N LEU A 462 8.11 -9.99 -25.70
CA LEU A 462 7.46 -8.85 -25.04
C LEU A 462 5.97 -9.17 -24.88
N GLN A 463 5.58 -9.49 -23.65
CA GLN A 463 4.25 -9.93 -23.31
C GLN A 463 3.34 -8.77 -22.92
N SER A 464 3.91 -7.71 -22.34
CA SER A 464 3.15 -6.59 -21.79
C SER A 464 3.82 -5.25 -22.12
N PHE A 465 3.03 -4.29 -22.56
CA PHE A 465 3.41 -2.90 -22.68
C PHE A 465 2.36 -2.02 -22.02
N ARG A 466 2.78 -1.25 -21.02
CA ARG A 466 1.89 -0.33 -20.31
C ARG A 466 2.36 1.11 -20.52
N LEU A 467 1.44 1.97 -20.95
CA LEU A 467 1.64 3.41 -21.04
C LEU A 467 0.63 4.10 -20.13
N VAL A 468 1.10 4.62 -19.00
CA VAL A 468 0.28 5.39 -18.05
C VAL A 468 0.55 6.88 -18.27
N TYR A 469 -0.48 7.71 -18.38
CA TYR A 469 -0.32 9.16 -18.55
C TYR A 469 -1.19 9.98 -17.59
N SER A 470 -0.63 11.05 -17.03
CA SER A 470 -1.39 12.06 -16.29
C SER A 470 -2.23 12.93 -17.26
N PRO A 471 -3.54 13.07 -17.07
CA PRO A 471 -4.38 13.93 -17.92
C PRO A 471 -4.07 15.44 -17.75
N GLY A 472 -3.36 15.84 -16.69
CA GLY A 472 -3.02 17.23 -16.37
C GLY A 472 -1.80 17.81 -17.11
N THR A 473 -0.88 16.97 -17.62
CA THR A 473 0.31 17.42 -18.38
C THR A 473 -0.02 17.90 -19.80
N LEU A 474 -1.30 17.97 -20.17
CA LEU A 474 -1.78 18.46 -21.47
C LEU A 474 -2.01 19.98 -21.54
N LEU A 475 -1.59 20.77 -20.54
CA LEU A 475 -1.91 22.20 -20.42
C LEU A 475 -0.73 23.12 -20.80
N ASP A 476 -0.77 23.66 -22.02
CA ASP A 476 -1.02 25.08 -22.35
C ASP A 476 -0.50 25.43 -23.76
N GLY A 477 -1.38 25.93 -24.62
CA GLY A 477 -1.02 26.52 -25.92
C GLY A 477 -0.84 25.55 -27.10
N HIS A 478 -0.34 24.34 -26.86
CA HIS A 478 -0.43 23.24 -27.83
C HIS A 478 -1.64 22.37 -27.48
N ARG A 479 -2.84 22.83 -27.85
CA ARG A 479 -3.89 21.87 -28.25
C ARG A 479 -3.16 20.88 -29.14
N PHE A 480 -3.09 19.61 -28.75
CA PHE A 480 -2.60 18.56 -29.62
C PHE A 480 -3.38 18.67 -30.93
N SER A 481 -2.77 19.35 -31.90
CA SER A 481 -2.98 19.06 -33.28
C SER A 481 -2.24 17.74 -33.50
N ILE A 482 -2.82 16.63 -33.02
CA ILE A 482 -3.22 15.70 -34.06
C ILE A 482 -4.13 16.61 -34.85
N ASP A 483 -3.71 17.10 -36.02
CA ASP A 483 -4.64 17.80 -36.89
C ASP A 483 -5.96 17.04 -36.80
N ASN A 484 -7.10 17.69 -36.97
CA ASN A 484 -8.38 16.98 -37.11
C ASN A 484 -8.38 15.91 -38.24
N ASN A 485 -7.22 15.56 -38.79
CA ASN A 485 -6.83 14.26 -39.26
C ASN A 485 -7.16 13.12 -38.26
N VAL A 486 -8.44 12.76 -38.26
CA VAL A 486 -9.01 11.46 -37.86
C VAL A 486 -8.12 10.26 -38.23
N GLU A 487 -7.30 10.40 -39.28
CA GLU A 487 -6.34 9.41 -39.75
C GLU A 487 -5.27 9.07 -38.70
N GLY A 488 -4.70 10.04 -37.96
CA GLY A 488 -3.66 9.76 -36.95
C GLY A 488 -4.17 8.93 -35.77
N ARG A 489 -5.36 9.25 -35.24
CA ARG A 489 -6.00 8.47 -34.16
C ARG A 489 -6.41 7.07 -34.63
N ARG A 490 -6.92 6.95 -35.86
CA ARG A 490 -7.21 5.63 -36.47
C ARG A 490 -5.94 4.81 -36.62
N THR A 491 -4.81 5.44 -36.93
CA THR A 491 -3.52 4.77 -37.06
C THR A 491 -3.04 4.23 -35.71
N VAL A 492 -3.06 4.99 -34.61
CA VAL A 492 -2.61 4.47 -33.30
C VAL A 492 -3.51 3.34 -32.80
N ALA A 493 -4.83 3.53 -32.81
CA ALA A 493 -5.78 2.49 -32.40
C ALA A 493 -5.71 1.25 -33.31
N GLY A 494 -5.46 1.44 -34.61
CA GLY A 494 -5.24 0.35 -35.55
C GLY A 494 -4.00 -0.47 -35.22
N HIS A 495 -2.87 0.19 -34.89
CA HIS A 495 -1.63 -0.48 -34.51
C HIS A 495 -1.75 -1.18 -33.15
N VAL A 496 -2.41 -0.57 -32.15
CA VAL A 496 -2.67 -1.21 -30.85
C VAL A 496 -3.47 -2.50 -31.05
N ARG A 497 -4.56 -2.46 -31.83
CA ARG A 497 -5.38 -3.65 -32.14
C ARG A 497 -4.59 -4.73 -32.87
N GLU A 498 -3.68 -4.34 -33.76
CA GLU A 498 -2.82 -5.29 -34.46
C GLU A 498 -1.85 -5.99 -33.50
N LEU A 499 -1.22 -5.24 -32.59
CA LEU A 499 -0.33 -5.80 -31.55
C LEU A 499 -1.08 -6.68 -30.54
N GLU A 500 -2.29 -6.29 -30.13
CA GLU A 500 -3.16 -7.11 -29.27
C GLU A 500 -3.58 -8.42 -29.95
N ARG A 501 -3.86 -8.38 -31.27
CA ARG A 501 -4.16 -9.58 -32.06
C ARG A 501 -2.97 -10.55 -32.08
N ASP A 502 -1.76 -10.02 -32.03
CA ASP A 502 -0.52 -10.78 -31.99
C ASP A 502 -0.17 -11.26 -30.55
N GLY A 503 -1.06 -11.02 -29.58
CA GLY A 503 -0.99 -11.58 -28.21
C GLY A 503 -0.30 -10.67 -27.19
N MET A 504 0.01 -9.43 -27.55
CA MET A 504 0.65 -8.45 -26.67
C MET A 504 -0.40 -7.73 -25.81
N GLU A 505 -0.24 -7.73 -24.48
CA GLU A 505 -1.11 -6.96 -23.60
C GLU A 505 -0.71 -5.48 -23.63
N ILE A 506 -1.54 -4.64 -24.23
CA ILE A 506 -1.34 -3.19 -24.26
C ILE A 506 -2.33 -2.52 -23.32
N GLN A 507 -1.82 -1.85 -22.29
CA GLN A 507 -2.63 -1.04 -21.38
C GLN A 507 -2.26 0.42 -21.54
N ILE A 508 -3.23 1.24 -21.94
CA ILE A 508 -3.10 2.69 -22.00
C ILE A 508 -4.05 3.26 -20.95
N GLU A 509 -3.48 3.69 -19.83
CA GLU A 509 -4.23 4.16 -18.66
C GLU A 509 -4.03 5.68 -18.51
N SER A 510 -5.12 6.42 -18.30
CA SER A 510 -5.04 7.78 -17.74
C SER A 510 -5.08 7.64 -16.22
N GLU A 511 -4.29 8.43 -15.48
CA GLU A 511 -4.32 8.42 -14.00
C GLU A 511 -5.72 8.60 -13.40
N ASN A 512 -6.70 9.11 -14.18
CA ASN A 512 -8.08 9.26 -13.75
C ASN A 512 -9.11 8.40 -14.52
N GLU A 513 -8.75 7.69 -15.60
CA GLU A 513 -9.69 6.90 -16.43
C GLU A 513 -8.99 5.73 -17.14
N ILE A 514 -9.62 4.55 -17.14
CA ILE A 514 -9.20 3.42 -18.00
C ILE A 514 -9.86 3.63 -19.37
N PHE A 515 -9.05 3.79 -20.42
CA PHE A 515 -9.55 3.86 -21.79
C PHE A 515 -9.69 2.45 -22.38
N ASP A 516 -10.92 1.96 -22.48
CA ASP A 516 -11.23 0.81 -23.32
C ASP A 516 -11.29 1.27 -24.79
N PHE A 517 -10.41 0.75 -25.66
CA PHE A 517 -10.36 1.06 -27.11
C PHE A 517 -11.56 0.53 -27.93
N TYR A 518 -12.68 0.22 -27.27
CA TYR A 518 -13.81 -0.50 -27.85
C TYR A 518 -14.87 0.40 -28.53
N ASP A 519 -14.70 1.72 -28.59
CA ASP A 519 -15.55 2.63 -29.39
C ASP A 519 -14.76 3.61 -30.29
#